data_AF-A0A954H4X4-F1
#
_entry.id   AF-A0A954H4X4-F1
#
_cell.length_a   1.000
_cell.length_b   1.000
_cell.length_c   1.000
_cell.angle_alpha   90.00
_cell.angle_beta   90.00
_cell.angle_gamma   90.00
#
_symmetry.space_group_name_H-M   'P 1'
#
loop_
_entity.id
_entity.type
_entity.pdbx_description
1 polymer ?
#
loop_
_entity_poly.entity_id
_entity_poly.type
_entity_poly.pdbx_seq_one_letter_code
_entity_poly.pdbx_strand_id
1 'polypeptide(L)'
;MAFVLCRHCLGWVEPVQHRCGLCSELLNLSEGDPSLDVLTTRMGFLNSRLGFVQLLRNELPQLGHLYSTTKGFLFLPQEMRDVVDEQTVWKPTSSSGHWWSTVKSMMPQAALIDWFAHRFQDSQWNEDHFPPPELDPQTPQLLGKLLMQHPGVLFIELSGIHQYRNRKRNWTLYRQGCRSIHLRVLSDWREFQIQMEEKLKLTYPGSAPVEMR
;
A
#
# COMPACT_ATOMS: atom_id res chain seq x y z
N MET A 1 9.88 0.69 18.77
CA MET A 1 10.06 -0.37 17.74
C MET A 1 10.89 0.20 16.60
N ALA A 2 11.77 -0.60 15.98
CA ALA A 2 12.63 -0.13 14.89
C ALA A 2 12.15 -0.73 13.56
N PHE A 3 11.79 0.14 12.61
CA PHE A 3 11.48 -0.26 11.25
C PHE A 3 12.75 -0.27 10.39
N VAL A 4 12.85 -1.20 9.46
CA VAL A 4 13.94 -1.26 8.49
C VAL A 4 13.41 -1.35 7.07
N LEU A 5 14.14 -0.79 6.11
CA LEU A 5 13.79 -0.87 4.70
C LEU A 5 14.22 -2.22 4.13
N CYS A 6 13.25 -3.04 3.70
CA CYS A 6 13.58 -4.28 3.02
C CYS A 6 14.12 -3.99 1.61
N ARG A 7 15.38 -4.39 1.35
CA ARG A 7 16.05 -4.19 0.05
C ARG A 7 15.37 -4.95 -1.10
N HIS A 8 14.69 -6.06 -0.81
CA HIS A 8 14.01 -6.87 -1.81
C HIS A 8 12.68 -6.26 -2.24
N CYS A 9 11.76 -6.03 -1.29
CA CYS A 9 10.41 -5.57 -1.59
C CYS A 9 10.21 -4.04 -1.47
N LEU A 10 11.25 -3.28 -1.11
CA LEU A 10 11.25 -1.82 -0.97
C LEU A 10 10.12 -1.29 -0.10
N GLY A 11 9.87 -1.98 1.02
CA GLY A 11 8.90 -1.60 2.03
C GLY A 11 9.53 -1.57 3.41
N TRP A 12 9.11 -0.61 4.23
CA TRP A 12 9.44 -0.56 5.64
C TRP A 12 8.71 -1.67 6.38
N VAL A 13 9.45 -2.42 7.20
CA VAL A 13 8.92 -3.54 7.97
C VAL A 13 9.55 -3.58 9.35
N GLU A 14 8.78 -4.05 10.32
CA GLU A 14 9.35 -4.52 11.57
C GLU A 14 9.96 -5.93 11.31
N PRO A 15 11.26 -6.16 11.61
CA PRO A 15 11.87 -7.47 11.45
C PRO A 15 11.25 -8.49 12.41
N VAL A 16 10.81 -9.64 11.88
CA VAL A 16 10.38 -10.78 12.70
C VAL A 16 11.37 -11.91 12.47
N GLN A 17 12.12 -12.29 13.51
CA GLN A 17 13.17 -13.33 13.42
C GLN A 17 14.17 -13.10 12.27
N HIS A 18 14.62 -11.84 12.10
CA HIS A 18 15.50 -11.41 11.01
C HIS A 18 14.94 -11.62 9.59
N ARG A 19 13.62 -11.66 9.43
CA ARG A 19 12.95 -11.76 8.13
C ARG A 19 11.99 -10.61 7.89
N CYS A 20 11.81 -10.29 6.61
CA CYS A 20 10.87 -9.29 6.16
C CYS A 20 9.44 -9.77 6.36
N GLY A 21 8.63 -9.02 7.11
CA GLY A 21 7.21 -9.33 7.30
C GLY A 21 6.37 -9.28 6.01
N LEU A 22 6.89 -8.74 4.91
CA LEU A 22 6.17 -8.63 3.62
C LEU A 22 6.58 -9.68 2.60
N CYS A 23 7.88 -9.95 2.44
CA CYS A 23 8.39 -10.89 1.42
C CYS A 23 9.11 -12.11 2.02
N SER A 24 9.20 -12.22 3.34
CA SER A 24 9.89 -13.31 4.07
C SER A 24 11.39 -13.45 3.81
N GLU A 25 11.96 -12.58 2.98
CA GLU A 25 13.40 -12.52 2.72
C GLU A 25 14.19 -12.22 3.99
N LEU A 26 15.41 -12.74 4.03
CA LEU A 26 16.33 -12.48 5.14
C LEU A 26 16.70 -11.00 5.17
N LEU A 27 16.60 -10.38 6.34
CA LEU A 27 17.04 -9.01 6.58
C LEU A 27 18.42 -9.03 7.22
N ASN A 28 19.43 -8.59 6.46
CA ASN A 28 20.77 -8.36 7.00
C ASN A 28 20.85 -6.94 7.57
N LEU A 29 20.71 -6.81 8.89
CA LEU A 29 20.77 -5.52 9.58
C LEU A 29 22.18 -4.88 9.59
N SER A 30 23.21 -5.66 9.24
CA SER A 30 24.58 -5.14 9.13
C SER A 30 24.84 -4.51 7.76
N GLU A 31 23.95 -4.72 6.80
CA GLU A 31 24.07 -4.17 5.45
C GLU A 31 23.37 -2.81 5.41
N GLY A 32 24.08 -1.79 4.91
CA GLY A 32 23.49 -0.45 4.76
C GLY A 32 22.33 -0.42 3.77
N ASP A 33 21.53 0.64 3.79
CA ASP A 33 20.46 0.83 2.82
C ASP A 33 20.98 0.83 1.36
N PRO A 34 20.14 0.47 0.37
CA PRO A 34 20.52 0.59 -1.04
C PRO A 34 20.89 2.04 -1.38
N SER A 35 21.85 2.22 -2.29
CA SER A 35 22.22 3.57 -2.74
C SER A 35 21.05 4.24 -3.48
N LEU A 36 21.04 5.58 -3.48
CA LEU A 36 20.01 6.34 -4.18
C LEU A 36 19.94 6.00 -5.67
N ASP A 37 21.07 5.71 -6.33
CA ASP A 37 21.10 5.33 -7.74
C ASP A 37 20.40 3.99 -8.01
N VAL A 38 20.58 3.01 -7.10
CA VAL A 38 19.90 1.71 -7.17
C VAL A 38 18.39 1.90 -6.98
N LEU A 39 17.97 2.70 -6.00
CA LEU A 39 16.56 2.99 -5.77
C LEU A 39 15.94 3.74 -6.96
N THR A 40 16.62 4.77 -7.46
CA THR A 40 16.18 5.56 -8.62
C THR A 40 15.99 4.66 -9.84
N THR A 41 16.91 3.72 -10.07
CA THR A 41 16.82 2.78 -11.19
C THR A 41 15.64 1.81 -11.05
N ARG A 42 15.37 1.28 -9.84
CA ARG A 42 14.22 0.38 -9.60
C ARG A 42 12.88 1.11 -9.63
N MET A 43 12.82 2.34 -9.13
CA MET A 43 11.57 3.10 -9.01
C MET A 43 11.22 3.83 -10.32
N GLY A 44 12.23 4.24 -11.08
CA GLY A 44 12.05 5.01 -12.30
C GLY A 44 11.59 6.44 -12.05
N PHE A 45 10.81 6.98 -12.99
CA PHE A 45 10.33 8.37 -12.96
C PHE A 45 8.90 8.43 -12.46
N LEU A 46 8.55 9.52 -11.80
CA LEU A 46 7.17 9.81 -11.43
C LEU A 46 6.36 10.16 -12.69
N ASN A 47 5.15 9.59 -12.82
CA ASN A 47 4.27 9.87 -13.94
C ASN A 47 3.12 10.80 -13.53
N SER A 48 2.26 10.31 -12.63
CA SER A 48 1.04 11.01 -12.23
C SER A 48 0.59 10.57 -10.84
N ARG A 49 -0.21 11.40 -10.19
CA ARG A 49 -0.95 11.01 -8.98
C ARG A 49 -2.20 10.23 -9.38
N LEU A 50 -2.41 9.06 -8.80
CA LEU A 50 -3.59 8.23 -9.06
C LEU A 50 -4.77 8.63 -8.16
N GLY A 51 -4.50 8.90 -6.88
CA GLY A 51 -5.54 9.32 -5.94
C GLY A 51 -5.20 9.01 -4.49
N PHE A 52 -6.12 9.40 -3.60
CA PHE A 52 -6.02 9.13 -2.17
C PHE A 52 -6.54 7.73 -1.83
N VAL A 53 -5.75 6.99 -1.05
CA VAL A 53 -6.01 5.59 -0.73
C VAL A 53 -5.74 5.30 0.74
N GLN A 54 -6.39 4.25 1.24
CA GLN A 54 -6.08 3.62 2.51
C GLN A 54 -5.47 2.24 2.25
N LEU A 55 -4.24 2.02 2.70
CA LEU A 55 -3.57 0.72 2.68
C LEU A 55 -3.91 -0.09 3.92
N LEU A 56 -4.10 -1.40 3.74
CA LEU A 56 -4.18 -2.33 4.86
C LEU A 56 -2.78 -2.73 5.34
N ARG A 57 -2.31 -2.09 6.42
CA ARG A 57 -1.03 -2.41 7.05
C ARG A 57 -1.08 -2.25 8.57
N ASN A 58 -0.25 -3.00 9.26
CA ASN A 58 -0.12 -2.89 10.72
C ASN A 58 0.92 -1.81 11.03
N GLU A 59 0.64 -0.97 12.03
CA GLU A 59 1.59 -0.04 12.70
C GLU A 59 2.22 1.07 11.83
N LEU A 60 2.11 1.00 10.51
CA LEU A 60 2.53 2.06 9.58
C LEU A 60 1.35 2.91 9.10
N PRO A 61 1.56 4.19 8.72
CA PRO A 61 0.47 5.11 8.36
C PRO A 61 -0.46 4.60 7.25
N GLN A 62 -1.72 4.30 7.50
CA GLN A 62 -2.54 3.63 6.47
C GLN A 62 -3.03 4.56 5.37
N LEU A 63 -3.12 5.87 5.63
CA LEU A 63 -3.70 6.86 4.72
C LEU A 63 -2.61 7.62 3.96
N GLY A 64 -2.82 7.82 2.67
CA GLY A 64 -1.85 8.48 1.82
C GLY A 64 -2.25 8.52 0.36
N HIS A 65 -1.39 9.12 -0.46
CA HIS A 65 -1.60 9.18 -1.90
C HIS A 65 -0.83 8.07 -2.60
N LEU A 66 -1.47 7.49 -3.61
CA LEU A 66 -0.84 6.57 -4.54
C LEU A 66 -0.43 7.35 -5.79
N TYR A 67 0.83 7.22 -6.17
CA TYR A 67 1.39 7.78 -7.39
C TYR A 67 1.81 6.66 -8.34
N SER A 68 1.64 6.92 -9.62
CA SER A 68 2.15 6.08 -10.70
C SER A 68 3.59 6.50 -11.01
N THR A 69 4.46 5.51 -11.18
CA THR A 69 5.85 5.69 -11.65
C THR A 69 6.06 4.86 -12.91
N THR A 70 7.18 5.02 -13.61
CA THR A 70 7.47 4.20 -14.79
C THR A 70 7.62 2.71 -14.46
N LYS A 71 8.04 2.34 -13.25
CA LYS A 71 8.32 0.94 -12.84
C LYS A 71 7.35 0.36 -11.82
N GLY A 72 6.44 1.16 -11.26
CA GLY A 72 5.66 0.75 -10.10
C GLY A 72 4.62 1.76 -9.65
N PHE A 73 4.14 1.55 -8.42
CA PHE A 73 3.35 2.51 -7.68
C PHE A 73 4.11 2.95 -6.43
N LEU A 74 4.03 4.24 -6.11
CA LEU A 74 4.57 4.79 -4.88
C LEU A 74 3.41 5.22 -3.99
N PHE A 75 3.32 4.61 -2.81
CA PHE A 75 2.46 5.11 -1.75
C PHE A 75 3.25 6.07 -0.87
N LEU A 76 2.74 7.28 -0.75
CA LEU A 76 3.28 8.33 0.11
C LEU A 76 2.27 8.58 1.24
N PRO A 77 2.63 8.30 2.49
CA PRO A 77 1.74 8.54 3.61
C PRO A 77 1.43 10.02 3.73
N GLN A 78 0.19 10.33 4.09
CA GLN A 78 -0.24 11.72 4.26
C GLN A 78 0.39 12.35 5.51
N GLU A 79 0.42 11.60 6.60
CA GLU A 79 1.15 11.99 7.80
C GLU A 79 2.58 11.45 7.70
N MET A 80 3.51 12.32 7.29
CA MET A 80 4.94 12.07 7.47
C MET A 80 5.33 12.39 8.92
N ARG A 81 4.67 11.76 9.89
CA ARG A 81 5.12 11.84 11.29
C ARG A 81 6.29 10.87 11.47
N ASP A 82 7.32 11.33 12.17
CA ASP A 82 8.35 10.44 12.69
C ASP A 82 7.66 9.37 13.55
N VAL A 83 7.86 8.11 13.20
CA VAL A 83 7.17 6.98 13.81
C VAL A 83 7.67 6.78 15.23
N VAL A 84 7.17 7.56 16.19
CA VAL A 84 6.96 7.18 17.59
C VAL A 84 5.91 8.11 18.20
N ASP A 85 4.69 7.63 18.41
CA ASP A 85 3.98 7.95 19.64
C ASP A 85 3.03 6.80 20.00
N GLU A 86 3.33 6.13 21.13
CA GLU A 86 2.56 5.00 21.66
C GLU A 86 1.09 5.38 21.97
N GLN A 87 0.78 6.67 21.98
CA GLN A 87 -0.55 7.21 22.26
C GLN A 87 -1.53 7.11 21.09
N THR A 88 -1.05 6.88 19.86
CA THR A 88 -1.89 6.71 18.66
C THR A 88 -1.97 5.28 18.16
N VAL A 89 -1.60 4.29 18.98
CA VAL A 89 -1.91 2.88 18.69
C VAL A 89 -3.41 2.77 18.55
N TRP A 90 -3.86 2.68 17.30
CA TRP A 90 -5.25 2.49 16.94
C TRP A 90 -5.69 1.13 17.48
N LYS A 91 -6.23 1.14 18.70
CA LYS A 91 -6.95 -0.01 19.25
C LYS A 91 -8.28 -0.06 18.49
N PRO A 92 -8.60 -1.15 17.77
CA PRO A 92 -9.92 -1.30 17.22
C PRO A 92 -10.90 -1.29 18.40
N THR A 93 -11.59 -0.17 18.62
CA THR A 93 -12.78 -0.15 19.46
C THR A 93 -13.85 -0.91 18.68
N SER A 94 -13.88 -2.23 18.84
CA SER A 94 -14.96 -3.07 18.34
C SER A 94 -16.21 -2.80 19.16
N SER A 95 -16.84 -1.65 18.94
CA SER A 95 -18.20 -1.37 19.39
C SER A 95 -19.18 -1.70 18.27
N SER A 96 -19.34 -2.98 17.95
CA SER A 96 -20.48 -3.42 17.15
C SER A 96 -20.99 -4.77 17.65
N GLY A 97 -22.29 -4.78 17.96
CA GLY A 97 -22.96 -5.75 18.80
C GLY A 97 -22.88 -7.21 18.35
N HIS A 98 -23.03 -8.07 19.34
CA HIS A 98 -23.08 -9.55 19.36
C HIS A 98 -24.01 -10.25 18.35
N TRP A 99 -24.68 -9.55 17.43
CA TRP A 99 -25.64 -10.17 16.50
C TRP A 99 -25.03 -10.63 15.17
N TRP A 100 -23.85 -10.13 14.79
CA TRP A 100 -23.20 -10.48 13.51
C TRP A 100 -22.39 -11.81 13.54
N SER A 101 -22.17 -12.40 14.72
CA SER A 101 -21.41 -13.66 14.84
C SER A 101 -22.12 -14.86 14.20
N THR A 102 -23.46 -14.83 14.15
CA THR A 102 -24.26 -15.94 13.64
C THR A 102 -24.31 -15.98 12.11
N VAL A 103 -24.15 -14.83 11.44
CA VAL A 103 -24.13 -14.76 9.96
C VAL A 103 -22.75 -15.16 9.40
N LYS A 104 -21.67 -14.95 10.17
CA LYS A 104 -20.29 -15.28 9.76
C LYS A 104 -20.00 -16.78 9.66
N SER A 105 -20.78 -17.64 10.33
CA SER A 105 -20.58 -19.09 10.29
C SER A 105 -21.12 -19.75 9.01
N MET A 106 -22.11 -19.15 8.35
CA MET A 106 -22.75 -19.74 7.15
C MET A 106 -22.09 -19.32 5.83
N MET A 107 -21.36 -18.21 5.80
CA MET A 107 -20.67 -17.72 4.60
C MET A 107 -19.28 -17.14 4.94
N PRO A 108 -18.22 -17.96 4.96
CA PRO A 108 -16.87 -17.50 5.27
C PRO A 108 -16.36 -16.42 4.30
N GLN A 109 -16.86 -16.40 3.06
CA GLN A 109 -16.54 -15.34 2.09
C GLN A 109 -17.18 -14.00 2.47
N ALA A 110 -18.39 -14.00 3.02
CA ALA A 110 -19.05 -12.79 3.51
C ALA A 110 -18.36 -12.26 4.77
N ALA A 111 -17.89 -13.16 5.65
CA ALA A 111 -17.12 -12.78 6.84
C ALA A 111 -15.80 -12.08 6.49
N LEU A 112 -15.10 -12.51 5.42
CA LEU A 112 -13.92 -11.82 4.92
C LEU A 112 -14.25 -10.43 4.38
N ILE A 113 -15.31 -10.30 3.58
CA ILE A 113 -15.75 -9.01 3.02
C ILE A 113 -16.10 -8.03 4.14
N ASP A 114 -16.87 -8.49 5.12
CA ASP A 114 -17.28 -7.73 6.29
C ASP A 114 -16.08 -7.36 7.17
N TRP A 115 -15.13 -8.28 7.35
CA TRP A 115 -13.87 -7.99 8.04
C TRP A 115 -13.05 -6.90 7.33
N PHE A 116 -12.93 -6.95 5.99
CA PHE A 116 -12.27 -5.89 5.22
C PHE A 116 -13.06 -4.57 5.32
N ALA A 117 -14.39 -4.61 5.20
CA ALA A 117 -15.24 -3.43 5.27
C ALA A 117 -15.17 -2.75 6.65
N HIS A 118 -15.20 -3.51 7.74
CA HIS A 118 -15.06 -2.99 9.10
C HIS A 118 -13.67 -2.46 9.42
N ARG A 119 -12.63 -3.02 8.79
CA ARG A 119 -11.25 -2.58 9.02
C ARG A 119 -10.94 -1.26 8.34
N PHE A 120 -11.66 -0.94 7.25
CA PHE A 120 -11.68 0.39 6.65
C PHE A 120 -12.88 1.16 7.22
N GLN A 121 -12.79 1.63 8.48
CA GLN A 121 -13.84 2.46 9.06
C GLN A 121 -14.10 3.67 8.15
N ASP A 122 -15.38 3.97 7.91
CA ASP A 122 -15.84 5.16 7.17
C ASP A 122 -15.59 6.42 8.03
N SER A 123 -14.32 6.78 8.21
CA SER A 123 -13.97 8.15 8.58
C SER A 123 -14.37 9.03 7.39
N GLN A 124 -15.35 9.93 7.60
CA GLN A 124 -15.69 10.96 6.63
C GLN A 124 -14.44 11.81 6.38
N TRP A 125 -13.72 11.48 5.30
CA TRP A 125 -12.47 12.12 4.95
C TRP A 125 -12.73 13.32 4.05
N ASN A 126 -12.02 14.42 4.32
CA ASN A 126 -12.04 15.60 3.47
C ASN A 126 -10.61 15.90 2.97
N GLU A 127 -10.38 15.69 1.66
CA GLU A 127 -9.12 15.98 0.97
C GLU A 127 -8.69 17.46 1.09
N ASP A 128 -9.63 18.38 1.27
CA ASP A 128 -9.35 19.83 1.32
C ASP A 128 -8.45 20.22 2.50
N HIS A 129 -8.43 19.42 3.56
CA HIS A 129 -7.64 19.73 4.75
C HIS A 129 -6.17 19.34 4.63
N PHE A 130 -5.82 18.50 3.65
CA PHE A 130 -4.47 17.94 3.53
C PHE A 130 -4.10 17.79 2.05
N PRO A 131 -3.57 18.86 1.43
CA PRO A 131 -3.21 18.82 0.02
C PRO A 131 -2.08 17.81 -0.22
N PRO A 132 -2.07 17.17 -1.41
CA PRO A 132 -0.97 16.29 -1.80
C PRO A 132 0.36 17.04 -1.73
N PRO A 133 1.46 16.40 -1.29
CA PRO A 133 2.77 16.96 -1.53
C PRO A 133 3.01 17.05 -3.05
N GLU A 134 3.44 18.23 -3.49
CA GLU A 134 3.88 18.44 -4.86
C GLU A 134 5.22 17.73 -5.05
N LEU A 135 5.23 16.74 -5.95
CA LEU A 135 6.43 16.01 -6.32
C LEU A 135 6.83 16.41 -7.72
N ASP A 136 8.08 16.85 -7.88
CA ASP A 136 8.64 17.18 -9.19
C ASP A 136 8.88 15.90 -10.01
N PRO A 137 8.23 15.72 -11.17
CA PRO A 137 8.44 14.56 -12.04
C PRO A 137 9.85 14.47 -12.62
N GLN A 138 10.57 15.59 -12.69
CA GLN A 138 11.90 15.66 -13.30
C GLN A 138 13.02 15.21 -12.34
N THR A 139 12.72 15.01 -11.06
CA THR A 139 13.70 14.64 -10.03
C THR A 139 13.48 13.21 -9.54
N PRO A 140 13.91 12.17 -10.28
CA PRO A 140 13.64 10.77 -9.93
C PRO A 140 14.33 10.34 -8.62
N GLN A 141 15.45 10.97 -8.28
CA GLN A 141 16.16 10.75 -7.01
C GLN A 141 15.32 11.13 -5.79
N LEU A 142 14.33 12.01 -5.93
CA LEU A 142 13.43 12.39 -4.85
C LEU A 142 12.65 11.17 -4.32
N LEU A 143 12.23 10.27 -5.20
CA LEU A 143 11.45 9.10 -4.80
C LEU A 143 12.28 8.15 -3.93
N GLY A 144 13.54 7.92 -4.30
CA GLY A 144 14.48 7.14 -3.50
C GLY A 144 14.75 7.77 -2.15
N LYS A 145 14.94 9.10 -2.11
CA LYS A 145 15.12 9.84 -0.85
C LYS A 145 13.89 9.71 0.06
N LEU A 146 12.69 9.90 -0.47
CA LEU A 146 11.45 9.75 0.29
C LEU A 146 11.30 8.34 0.88
N LEU A 147 11.63 7.32 0.10
CA LEU A 147 11.61 5.94 0.56
C LEU A 147 12.59 5.69 1.71
N MET A 148 13.79 6.29 1.66
CA MET A 148 14.81 6.14 2.72
C MET A 148 14.52 6.98 3.98
N GLN A 149 13.86 8.13 3.83
CA GLN A 149 13.69 9.08 4.93
C GLN A 149 12.41 8.87 5.73
N HIS A 150 11.36 8.34 5.11
CA HIS A 150 10.04 8.29 5.73
C HIS A 150 9.54 6.86 5.91
N PRO A 151 9.57 6.35 7.14
CA PRO A 151 8.91 5.10 7.48
C PRO A 151 7.43 5.18 7.11
N GLY A 152 6.99 4.22 6.30
CA GLY A 152 5.62 4.19 5.78
C GLY A 152 5.50 4.63 4.32
N VAL A 153 6.53 5.15 3.69
CA VAL A 153 6.59 5.13 2.22
C VAL A 153 6.67 3.67 1.76
N LEU A 154 5.97 3.32 0.70
CA LEU A 154 5.99 1.98 0.14
C LEU A 154 6.07 2.05 -1.37
N PHE A 155 7.05 1.36 -1.94
CA PHE A 155 7.11 1.15 -3.38
C PHE A 155 6.56 -0.23 -3.75
N ILE A 156 5.75 -0.28 -4.79
CA ILE A 156 5.12 -1.48 -5.31
C ILE A 156 5.57 -1.66 -6.75
N GLU A 157 6.56 -2.52 -6.96
CA GLU A 157 7.09 -2.78 -8.30
C GLU A 157 6.06 -3.51 -9.17
N LEU A 158 5.87 -3.04 -10.41
CA LEU A 158 4.91 -3.62 -11.35
C LEU A 158 5.27 -5.07 -11.71
N SER A 159 6.57 -5.35 -11.91
CA SER A 159 7.09 -6.68 -12.24
C SER A 159 6.76 -7.74 -11.19
N GLY A 160 6.53 -7.32 -9.94
CA GLY A 160 6.16 -8.21 -8.85
C GLY A 160 4.65 -8.51 -8.77
N ILE A 161 3.79 -7.75 -9.47
CA ILE A 161 2.32 -7.92 -9.43
C ILE A 161 1.89 -8.87 -10.55
N HIS A 162 1.51 -10.10 -10.23
CA HIS A 162 1.09 -11.08 -11.25
C HIS A 162 -0.43 -11.13 -11.45
N GLN A 163 -1.20 -10.63 -10.48
CA GLN A 163 -2.66 -10.62 -10.54
C GLN A 163 -3.19 -9.47 -9.70
N TYR A 164 -4.36 -8.93 -10.08
CA TYR A 164 -5.09 -7.99 -9.25
C TYR A 164 -6.57 -8.31 -9.23
N ARG A 165 -7.24 -7.80 -8.20
CA ARG A 165 -8.69 -7.87 -8.04
C ARG A 165 -9.21 -6.49 -7.69
N ASN A 166 -10.21 -6.05 -8.44
CA ASN A 166 -10.91 -4.80 -8.22
C ASN A 166 -12.37 -5.09 -7.81
N ARG A 167 -12.83 -4.44 -6.73
CA ARG A 167 -14.23 -4.36 -6.31
C ARG A 167 -14.58 -2.91 -6.00
N LYS A 168 -14.82 -2.12 -7.05
CA LYS A 168 -15.12 -0.67 -6.99
C LYS A 168 -13.96 0.09 -6.32
N ARG A 169 -14.13 0.44 -5.04
CA ARG A 169 -13.13 1.14 -4.24
C ARG A 169 -12.08 0.20 -3.65
N ASN A 170 -12.35 -1.09 -3.55
CA ASN A 170 -11.44 -2.03 -2.89
C ASN A 170 -10.60 -2.78 -3.90
N TRP A 171 -9.29 -2.70 -3.74
CA TRP A 171 -8.30 -3.30 -4.61
C TRP A 171 -7.43 -4.27 -3.84
N THR A 172 -7.03 -5.35 -4.50
CA THR A 172 -6.03 -6.28 -4.01
C THR A 172 -5.02 -6.55 -5.11
N LEU A 173 -3.75 -6.32 -4.82
CA LEU A 173 -2.62 -6.59 -5.71
C LEU A 173 -1.91 -7.84 -5.19
N TYR A 174 -1.96 -8.92 -5.97
CA TYR A 174 -1.28 -10.18 -5.65
C TYR A 174 0.12 -10.13 -6.21
N ARG A 175 1.10 -10.44 -5.35
CA ARG A 175 2.52 -10.31 -5.69
C ARG A 175 3.23 -11.66 -5.61
N GLN A 176 4.18 -11.89 -6.51
CA GLN A 176 4.97 -13.13 -6.49
C GLN A 176 5.97 -13.09 -5.33
N GLY A 177 6.00 -14.14 -4.51
CA GLY A 177 6.93 -14.24 -3.36
C GLY A 177 6.70 -13.21 -2.25
N CYS A 178 5.64 -12.39 -2.33
CA CYS A 178 5.35 -11.33 -1.36
C CYS A 178 3.89 -11.38 -0.92
N ARG A 179 3.59 -10.80 0.25
CA ARG A 179 2.22 -10.58 0.71
C ARG A 179 1.45 -9.70 -0.27
N SER A 180 0.16 -9.99 -0.42
CA SER A 180 -0.77 -9.14 -1.17
C SER A 180 -0.88 -7.75 -0.55
N ILE A 181 -1.12 -6.75 -1.39
CA ILE A 181 -1.42 -5.39 -0.94
C ILE A 181 -2.90 -5.17 -1.11
N HIS A 182 -3.57 -4.77 -0.02
CA HIS A 182 -4.97 -4.39 -0.05
C HIS A 182 -5.06 -2.88 0.12
N LEU A 183 -5.83 -2.23 -0.74
CA LEU A 183 -6.05 -0.80 -0.67
C LEU A 183 -7.50 -0.44 -0.96
N ARG A 184 -7.98 0.64 -0.33
CA ARG A 184 -9.28 1.23 -0.57
C ARG A 184 -9.11 2.64 -1.13
N VAL A 185 -9.73 2.93 -2.27
CA VAL A 185 -9.75 4.24 -2.89
C VAL A 185 -10.73 5.15 -2.15
N LEU A 186 -10.25 6.32 -1.76
CA LEU A 186 -11.01 7.32 -1.01
C LEU A 186 -11.41 8.52 -1.88
N SER A 187 -10.66 8.80 -2.95
CA SER A 187 -10.95 9.81 -3.98
C SER A 187 -11.93 9.29 -5.06
N ASP A 188 -11.99 9.95 -6.23
CA ASP A 188 -12.78 9.48 -7.38
C ASP A 188 -12.28 8.10 -7.86
N TRP A 189 -13.06 7.07 -7.54
CA TRP A 189 -12.70 5.69 -7.82
C TRP A 189 -12.80 5.33 -9.32
N ARG A 190 -13.56 6.07 -10.12
CA ARG A 190 -13.69 5.78 -11.56
C ARG A 190 -12.45 6.23 -12.29
N GLU A 191 -11.99 7.45 -12.03
CA GLU A 191 -10.74 7.96 -12.59
C GLU A 191 -9.55 7.11 -12.12
N PHE A 192 -9.48 6.83 -10.82
CA PHE A 192 -8.46 5.93 -10.27
C PHE A 192 -8.47 4.56 -10.96
N GLN A 193 -9.65 3.97 -11.17
CA GLN A 193 -9.75 2.67 -11.82
C GLN A 193 -9.21 2.70 -13.25
N ILE A 194 -9.57 3.71 -14.05
CA ILE A 194 -9.09 3.84 -15.43
C ILE A 194 -7.56 3.88 -15.45
N GLN A 195 -6.96 4.78 -14.65
CA GLN A 195 -5.50 4.96 -14.61
C GLN A 195 -4.77 3.71 -14.06
N MET A 196 -5.31 3.09 -13.01
CA MET A 196 -4.73 1.88 -12.40
C MET A 196 -4.79 0.69 -13.36
N GLU A 197 -5.91 0.47 -14.04
CA GLU A 197 -6.06 -0.60 -15.01
C GLU A 197 -5.19 -0.38 -16.25
N GLU A 198 -5.12 0.85 -16.77
CA GLU A 198 -4.23 1.19 -17.87
C GLU A 198 -2.78 0.82 -17.53
N LYS A 199 -2.32 1.18 -16.34
CA LYS A 199 -0.98 0.88 -15.87
C LYS A 199 -0.72 -0.63 -15.67
N LEU A 200 -1.69 -1.36 -15.12
CA LEU A 200 -1.57 -2.80 -14.87
C LEU A 200 -1.67 -3.64 -16.16
N LYS A 201 -2.57 -3.28 -17.09
CA LYS A 201 -2.78 -4.00 -18.37
C LYS A 201 -1.55 -4.00 -19.26
N LEU A 202 -0.76 -2.93 -19.23
CA LEU A 202 0.51 -2.83 -19.97
C LEU A 202 1.55 -3.86 -19.53
N THR A 203 1.42 -4.44 -18.33
CA THR A 203 2.42 -5.36 -17.77
C THR A 203 2.05 -6.84 -18.05
N TYR A 204 0.76 -7.16 -18.21
CA TYR A 204 0.28 -8.53 -18.44
C TYR A 204 -0.94 -8.56 -19.37
N PRO A 205 -0.77 -8.77 -20.69
CA PRO A 205 -1.89 -8.85 -21.64
C PRO A 205 -2.83 -10.05 -21.42
N GLY A 206 -2.48 -10.99 -20.54
CA GLY A 206 -3.29 -12.18 -20.20
C GLY A 206 -3.93 -12.20 -18.82
N SER A 207 -3.66 -11.21 -17.95
CA SER A 207 -4.33 -11.13 -16.64
C SER A 207 -5.71 -10.50 -16.83
N ALA A 208 -6.70 -11.30 -17.20
CA ALA A 208 -8.08 -10.87 -17.12
C ALA A 208 -8.40 -10.52 -15.65
N PRO A 209 -9.19 -9.47 -15.38
CA PRO A 209 -9.77 -9.30 -14.05
C PRO A 209 -10.49 -10.60 -13.69
N VAL A 210 -10.31 -11.07 -12.46
CA VAL A 210 -11.08 -12.23 -11.96
C VAL A 210 -12.54 -11.79 -11.85
N GLU A 211 -13.28 -11.95 -12.94
CA GLU A 211 -14.73 -11.77 -12.96
C GLU A 211 -15.35 -12.89 -12.13
N MET A 212 -16.07 -12.51 -11.07
CA MET A 212 -16.95 -13.44 -10.38
C MET A 212 -18.23 -13.55 -11.21
N ARG A 213 -18.47 -14.76 -11.74
CA ARG A 213 -19.82 -15.20 -12.06
C ARG A 213 -20.62 -15.42 -10.78
#